data_AF-A0A959YD53-F1
#
_entry.id   AF-A0A959YD53-F1
#
_cell.length_a   1.000
_cell.length_b   1.000
_cell.length_c   1.000
_cell.angle_alpha   90.00
_cell.angle_beta   90.00
_cell.angle_gamma   90.00
#
_symmetry.space_group_name_H-M   'P 1'
#
loop_
_entity.id
_entity.type
_entity.pdbx_description
1 polymer ?
#
loop_
_entity_poly.entity_id
_entity_poly.type
_entity_poly.pdbx_seq_one_letter_code
_entity_poly.pdbx_strand_id
1 'polypeptide(L)'
;MRIRSSRCRFLLLLPWSAVTANGQEHALAMGALPTDHESLDSIVVESPFVLPRHARIPASVDLSAWFPPAGDQGPSSTCSGWALGYGLTTFHRNRSRDRRMRDLGTVPSKETGSAGFFYQMVLQREGQKDCTAGVRLEDAVHTVCEVGCCDASYYPTDTAVIGCLRPIAREMLEDAEKHRLSCPILIATDDPLQWKYHLSLGRPVIFQMSIDSTFKRGFRTRGERMFTWDPARPLTMAAWAGFTGHILACAGYDDDDSSLLVLNSWGQEWGEDGYFRLPYAVLEWACTEAYVLADMPIPMLDLLPAPDATKDLELGGDGARTTVKADVMYSVDGFTFRLLDKRTNDGHVLVIINDPGGGDARCVRLRMDQPVMVHVGGAEFALTWEGRTLITRRPKVIVEKDRADHLAFREAYLTKADLNDNGVIDGH
;
A
#
# COMPACT_ATOMS: atom_id res chain seq x y z
N MET A 1 88.23 -0.28 17.14
CA MET A 1 88.04 0.95 16.35
C MET A 1 86.76 0.78 15.55
N ARG A 2 85.69 1.52 15.87
CA ARG A 2 84.33 1.30 15.35
C ARG A 2 84.22 1.69 13.87
N ILE A 3 83.85 0.74 13.01
CA ILE A 3 83.49 0.97 11.61
C ILE A 3 82.08 1.59 11.61
N ARG A 4 81.95 2.85 11.17
CA ARG A 4 80.67 3.53 10.97
C ARG A 4 80.02 3.01 9.69
N SER A 5 78.91 2.26 9.80
CA SER A 5 78.05 1.95 8.67
C SER A 5 77.13 3.14 8.38
N SER A 6 77.42 3.88 7.32
CA SER A 6 76.52 4.91 6.78
C SER A 6 75.38 4.20 6.05
N ARG A 7 74.24 3.99 6.72
CA ARG A 7 73.01 3.57 6.05
C ARG A 7 72.42 4.77 5.31
N CYS A 8 72.54 4.79 3.98
CA CYS A 8 71.68 5.61 3.13
C CYS A 8 70.23 5.17 3.35
N ARG A 9 69.43 6.00 4.03
CA ARG A 9 67.97 5.89 4.00
C ARG A 9 67.50 6.45 2.66
N PHE A 10 67.15 5.57 1.72
CA PHE A 10 66.26 5.96 0.63
C PHE A 10 64.88 6.23 1.25
N LEU A 11 64.50 7.50 1.34
CA LEU A 11 63.10 7.88 1.49
C LEU A 11 62.40 7.54 0.18
N LEU A 12 61.77 6.36 0.13
CA LEU A 12 60.70 6.09 -0.83
C LEU A 12 59.52 6.98 -0.42
N LEU A 13 59.41 8.15 -1.05
CA LEU A 13 58.19 8.93 -1.10
C LEU A 13 57.18 8.11 -1.91
N LEU A 14 56.44 7.23 -1.25
CA LEU A 14 55.21 6.68 -1.79
C LEU A 14 54.26 7.87 -1.95
N PRO A 15 53.75 8.16 -3.16
CA PRO A 15 52.71 9.15 -3.31
C PRO A 15 51.51 8.65 -2.51
N TRP A 16 51.17 9.36 -1.45
CA TRP A 16 49.90 9.22 -0.78
C TRP A 16 48.87 9.79 -1.76
N SER A 17 48.43 8.96 -2.70
CA SER A 17 47.19 9.21 -3.41
C SER A 17 46.15 9.25 -2.33
N ALA A 18 45.70 10.46 -1.97
CA ALA A 18 44.46 10.62 -1.25
C ALA A 18 43.41 9.91 -2.10
N VAL A 19 43.03 8.70 -1.69
CA VAL A 19 41.73 8.15 -2.05
C VAL A 19 40.75 9.10 -1.39
N THR A 20 40.40 10.16 -2.09
CA THR A 20 39.15 10.84 -1.86
C THR A 20 38.10 9.75 -2.06
N ALA A 21 37.61 9.20 -0.95
CA ALA A 21 36.34 8.52 -0.93
C ALA A 21 35.33 9.55 -1.44
N ASN A 22 35.13 9.53 -2.76
CA ASN A 22 34.07 10.27 -3.41
C ASN A 22 32.81 9.52 -2.96
N GLY A 23 32.30 9.85 -1.78
CA GLY A 23 30.98 9.44 -1.36
C GLY A 23 30.06 10.00 -2.42
N GLN A 24 29.63 9.16 -3.36
CA GLN A 24 28.54 9.51 -4.26
C GLN A 24 27.41 9.95 -3.34
N GLU A 25 26.93 11.20 -3.47
CA GLU A 25 25.63 11.53 -2.94
C GLU A 25 24.66 10.56 -3.62
N HIS A 26 24.12 9.61 -2.85
CA HIS A 26 23.03 8.78 -3.34
C HIS A 26 21.93 9.76 -3.72
N ALA A 27 21.61 9.85 -5.02
CA ALA A 27 20.40 10.50 -5.46
C ALA A 27 19.27 9.67 -4.83
N LEU A 28 18.57 10.25 -3.86
CA LEU A 28 17.45 9.60 -3.18
C LEU A 28 16.21 10.18 -3.84
N ALA A 29 15.41 9.31 -4.45
CA ALA A 29 14.20 9.72 -5.11
C ALA A 29 12.99 9.63 -4.19
N MET A 30 12.01 10.46 -4.50
CA MET A 30 10.72 10.57 -3.85
C MET A 30 9.69 10.49 -4.97
N GLY A 31 8.54 9.89 -4.69
CA GLY A 31 7.62 9.46 -5.76
C GLY A 31 6.16 9.59 -5.39
N ALA A 32 5.80 10.46 -4.45
CA ALA A 32 4.41 10.66 -4.09
C ALA A 32 3.86 11.95 -4.72
N LEU A 33 2.74 11.83 -5.42
CA LEU A 33 2.01 12.97 -5.99
C LEU A 33 0.86 13.38 -5.05
N PRO A 34 0.48 14.67 -5.02
CA PRO A 34 -0.74 15.09 -4.34
C PRO A 34 -1.98 14.41 -4.95
N THR A 35 -2.91 14.00 -4.10
CA THR A 35 -4.21 13.45 -4.51
C THR A 35 -5.18 14.58 -4.86
N ASP A 36 -5.98 14.41 -5.91
CA ASP A 36 -7.07 15.30 -6.27
C ASP A 36 -8.31 14.95 -5.44
N HIS A 37 -8.81 15.89 -4.63
CA HIS A 37 -9.91 15.61 -3.70
C HIS A 37 -11.25 15.19 -4.36
N GLU A 38 -11.36 15.18 -5.69
CA GLU A 38 -12.54 14.64 -6.41
C GLU A 38 -12.55 13.10 -6.44
N SER A 39 -11.42 12.40 -6.31
CA SER A 39 -11.32 10.93 -6.40
C SER A 39 -11.61 10.18 -5.07
N LEU A 40 -11.45 10.86 -3.93
CA LEU A 40 -11.66 10.32 -2.58
C LEU A 40 -13.09 9.83 -2.30
N ASP A 41 -14.05 10.19 -3.15
CA ASP A 41 -15.46 9.76 -3.08
C ASP A 41 -15.62 8.23 -3.05
N SER A 42 -14.62 7.50 -3.55
CA SER A 42 -14.62 6.04 -3.64
C SER A 42 -14.03 5.29 -2.41
N ILE A 43 -13.59 6.02 -1.37
CA ILE A 43 -13.01 5.42 -0.17
C ILE A 43 -13.88 5.64 1.07
N VAL A 44 -13.85 4.68 2.00
CA VAL A 44 -14.45 4.85 3.32
C VAL A 44 -13.62 5.89 4.09
N VAL A 45 -14.16 7.09 4.23
CA VAL A 45 -13.60 8.14 5.10
C VAL A 45 -14.10 7.96 6.54
N GLU A 46 -13.17 7.90 7.49
CA GLU A 46 -13.43 7.89 8.93
C GLU A 46 -12.99 9.23 9.57
N SER A 47 -13.59 10.33 9.15
CA SER A 47 -13.32 11.66 9.72
C SER A 47 -14.62 12.49 9.77
N PRO A 48 -14.96 13.14 10.90
CA PRO A 48 -14.20 13.18 12.15
C PRO A 48 -14.23 11.85 12.90
N PHE A 49 -13.12 11.50 13.56
CA PHE A 49 -12.99 10.29 14.35
C PHE A 49 -13.54 10.47 15.77
N VAL A 50 -14.22 9.43 16.28
CA VAL A 50 -14.67 9.36 17.67
C VAL A 50 -14.22 8.02 18.23
N LEU A 51 -13.42 8.08 19.29
CA LEU A 51 -12.95 6.87 19.98
C LEU A 51 -14.15 6.02 20.45
N PRO A 52 -14.21 4.72 20.10
CA PRO A 52 -15.29 3.86 20.56
C PRO A 52 -15.36 3.82 22.10
N ARG A 53 -16.59 3.82 22.66
CA ARG A 53 -16.84 3.99 24.11
C ARG A 53 -16.06 3.06 25.04
N HIS A 54 -15.67 1.88 24.57
CA HIS A 54 -14.95 0.88 25.34
C HIS A 54 -13.51 0.64 24.85
N ALA A 55 -13.07 1.38 23.83
CA ALA A 55 -11.69 1.31 23.37
C ALA A 55 -10.75 1.81 24.47
N ARG A 56 -9.63 1.09 24.61
CA ARG A 56 -8.50 1.46 25.44
C ARG A 56 -7.30 1.50 24.53
N ILE A 57 -6.69 2.68 24.42
CA ILE A 57 -5.48 2.87 23.64
C ILE A 57 -4.31 2.70 24.63
N PRO A 58 -3.40 1.74 24.40
CA PRO A 58 -2.15 1.61 25.16
C PRO A 58 -1.30 2.89 25.09
N ALA A 59 -0.36 3.06 26.02
CA ALA A 59 0.61 4.16 25.94
C ALA A 59 1.63 3.99 24.80
N SER A 60 1.86 2.74 24.38
CA SER A 60 2.73 2.43 23.24
C SER A 60 2.31 1.15 22.54
N VAL A 61 2.58 1.09 21.24
CA VAL A 61 2.37 -0.08 20.39
C VAL A 61 3.53 -0.17 19.41
N ASP A 62 4.05 -1.38 19.22
CA ASP A 62 5.09 -1.68 18.23
C ASP A 62 4.71 -2.90 17.38
N LEU A 63 4.42 -2.65 16.10
CA LEU A 63 4.13 -3.67 15.08
C LEU A 63 5.34 -3.95 14.17
N SER A 64 6.46 -3.26 14.38
CA SER A 64 7.62 -3.31 13.51
C SER A 64 8.22 -4.72 13.38
N ALA A 65 8.11 -5.55 14.42
CA ALA A 65 8.65 -6.91 14.41
C ALA A 65 8.16 -7.78 13.22
N TRP A 66 6.94 -7.55 12.73
CA TRP A 66 6.37 -8.29 11.60
C TRP A 66 6.66 -7.66 10.24
N PHE A 67 7.19 -6.45 10.19
CA PHE A 67 7.69 -5.88 8.93
C PHE A 67 8.98 -6.59 8.49
N PRO A 68 9.28 -6.58 7.18
CA PRO A 68 10.59 -6.98 6.69
C PRO A 68 11.68 -5.98 7.12
N PRO A 69 12.96 -6.36 7.01
CA PRO A 69 14.08 -5.43 7.13
C PRO A 69 13.90 -4.28 6.14
N ALA A 70 14.35 -3.07 6.48
CA ALA A 70 14.13 -1.94 5.61
C ALA A 70 14.78 -2.12 4.24
N GLY A 71 13.94 -2.01 3.20
CA GLY A 71 14.36 -2.02 1.81
C GLY A 71 15.02 -0.72 1.40
N ASP A 72 15.67 -0.72 0.24
CA ASP A 72 16.35 0.45 -0.32
C ASP A 72 15.85 0.71 -1.74
N GLN A 73 15.10 1.79 -1.92
CA GLN A 73 14.60 2.21 -3.23
C GLN A 73 15.67 2.86 -4.11
N GLY A 74 16.80 3.26 -3.52
CA GLY A 74 17.86 4.01 -4.15
C GLY A 74 17.35 5.28 -4.87
N PRO A 75 17.81 5.53 -6.10
CA PRO A 75 17.41 6.69 -6.90
C PRO A 75 16.05 6.56 -7.61
N SER A 76 15.27 5.50 -7.37
CA SER A 76 13.98 5.30 -8.04
C SER A 76 12.82 5.89 -7.25
N SER A 77 11.80 6.42 -7.95
CA SER A 77 10.58 7.03 -7.36
C SER A 77 9.58 5.97 -6.83
N THR A 78 10.07 4.87 -6.28
CA THR A 78 9.29 3.65 -6.00
C THR A 78 8.78 3.54 -4.56
N CYS A 79 8.73 4.65 -3.80
CA CYS A 79 8.33 4.66 -2.39
C CYS A 79 6.98 3.95 -2.12
N SER A 80 6.00 4.07 -3.02
CA SER A 80 4.73 3.32 -2.96
C SER A 80 4.93 1.80 -3.04
N GLY A 81 5.78 1.34 -3.95
CA GLY A 81 6.23 -0.06 -4.07
C GLY A 81 6.85 -0.57 -2.77
N TRP A 82 7.72 0.21 -2.15
CA TRP A 82 8.39 -0.21 -0.93
C TRP A 82 7.50 -0.17 0.30
N ALA A 83 6.62 0.83 0.43
CA ALA A 83 5.72 0.95 1.56
C ALA A 83 4.59 -0.09 1.52
N LEU A 84 3.88 -0.23 0.37
CA LEU A 84 2.72 -1.12 0.26
C LEU A 84 3.10 -2.51 -0.26
N GLY A 85 3.80 -2.58 -1.39
CA GLY A 85 4.19 -3.84 -2.03
C GLY A 85 5.17 -4.65 -1.17
N TYR A 86 6.29 -4.05 -0.78
CA TYR A 86 7.28 -4.73 0.05
C TYR A 86 6.91 -4.71 1.54
N GLY A 87 6.72 -3.53 2.14
CA GLY A 87 6.51 -3.37 3.58
C GLY A 87 5.21 -4.00 4.06
N LEU A 88 4.08 -3.45 3.61
CA LEU A 88 2.77 -3.81 4.14
C LEU A 88 2.33 -5.23 3.73
N THR A 89 2.47 -5.60 2.45
CA THR A 89 2.12 -6.96 2.01
C THR A 89 2.91 -8.01 2.81
N THR A 90 4.22 -7.78 3.02
CA THR A 90 5.04 -8.68 3.85
C THR A 90 4.61 -8.66 5.31
N PHE A 91 4.25 -7.49 5.86
CA PHE A 91 3.70 -7.38 7.21
C PHE A 91 2.47 -8.27 7.41
N HIS A 92 1.46 -8.22 6.53
CA HIS A 92 0.25 -9.06 6.68
C HIS A 92 0.57 -10.56 6.56
N ARG A 93 1.44 -10.95 5.63
CA ARG A 93 1.91 -12.35 5.49
C ARG A 93 2.64 -12.84 6.74
N ASN A 94 3.41 -11.97 7.36
CA ASN A 94 4.15 -12.26 8.58
C ASN A 94 3.25 -12.29 9.81
N ARG A 95 2.34 -11.33 9.93
CA ARG A 95 1.42 -11.19 11.06
C ARG A 95 0.50 -12.39 11.19
N SER A 96 -0.05 -12.89 10.08
CA SER A 96 -0.91 -14.09 10.04
C SER A 96 -0.19 -15.38 10.44
N ARG A 97 1.15 -15.41 10.36
CA ARG A 97 2.00 -16.57 10.69
C ARG A 97 2.89 -16.36 11.91
N ASP A 98 2.71 -15.23 12.59
CA ASP A 98 3.58 -14.72 13.66
C ASP A 98 5.09 -14.77 13.34
N ARG A 99 5.46 -14.43 12.11
CA ARG A 99 6.86 -14.41 11.65
C ARG A 99 7.47 -13.05 11.91
N ARG A 100 8.54 -13.00 12.68
CA ARG A 100 9.28 -11.77 12.95
C ARG A 100 10.44 -11.63 11.98
N MET A 101 10.52 -10.51 11.27
CA MET A 101 11.50 -10.29 10.21
C MET A 101 12.33 -9.02 10.34
N ARG A 102 11.89 -8.03 11.14
CA ARG A 102 12.56 -6.71 11.24
C ARG A 102 14.07 -6.83 11.39
N ASP A 103 14.51 -7.64 12.35
CA ASP A 103 15.90 -7.71 12.79
C ASP A 103 16.74 -8.70 11.94
N LEU A 104 16.17 -9.20 10.84
CA LEU A 104 16.91 -10.02 9.89
C LEU A 104 17.74 -9.09 8.99
N GLY A 105 19.04 -9.34 8.80
CA GLY A 105 19.81 -8.49 7.88
C GLY A 105 19.33 -8.63 6.42
N THR A 106 19.01 -9.85 6.00
CA THR A 106 18.44 -10.14 4.68
C THR A 106 17.37 -11.22 4.80
N VAL A 107 16.37 -11.15 3.91
CA VAL A 107 15.26 -12.11 3.83
C VAL A 107 15.17 -12.69 2.42
N PRO A 108 14.77 -13.97 2.27
CA PRO A 108 14.58 -14.56 0.95
C PRO A 108 13.48 -13.82 0.18
N SER A 109 13.71 -13.52 -1.10
CA SER A 109 12.76 -12.76 -1.94
C SER A 109 11.39 -13.41 -2.09
N LYS A 110 11.30 -14.73 -1.97
CA LYS A 110 10.02 -15.48 -1.96
C LYS A 110 9.15 -15.21 -0.73
N GLU A 111 9.71 -14.56 0.29
CA GLU A 111 9.02 -14.32 1.57
C GLU A 111 8.56 -12.86 1.72
N THR A 112 8.88 -12.02 0.75
CA THR A 112 8.54 -10.59 0.71
C THR A 112 7.71 -10.27 -0.52
N GLY A 113 6.84 -9.27 -0.43
CA GLY A 113 6.19 -8.72 -1.63
C GLY A 113 7.17 -7.96 -2.53
N SER A 114 6.87 -7.92 -3.83
CA SER A 114 7.65 -7.22 -4.84
C SER A 114 7.31 -5.72 -4.91
N ALA A 115 8.24 -4.86 -4.45
CA ALA A 115 8.10 -3.41 -4.63
C ALA A 115 8.05 -3.00 -6.11
N GLY A 116 8.88 -3.63 -6.97
CA GLY A 116 8.92 -3.33 -8.40
C GLY A 116 7.63 -3.69 -9.13
N PHE A 117 7.07 -4.87 -8.88
CA PHE A 117 5.81 -5.31 -9.49
C PHE A 117 4.69 -4.37 -9.08
N PHE A 118 4.61 -4.10 -7.77
CA PHE A 118 3.57 -3.25 -7.22
C PHE A 118 3.63 -1.84 -7.83
N TYR A 119 4.81 -1.22 -7.85
CA TYR A 119 4.99 0.09 -8.45
C TYR A 119 4.59 0.10 -9.94
N GLN A 120 4.96 -0.94 -10.71
CA GLN A 120 4.53 -1.06 -12.10
C GLN A 120 3.01 -1.13 -12.25
N MET A 121 2.31 -1.85 -11.36
CA MET A 121 0.84 -1.91 -11.38
C MET A 121 0.20 -0.55 -11.09
N VAL A 122 0.78 0.24 -10.18
CA VAL A 122 0.31 1.61 -9.92
C VAL A 122 0.54 2.52 -11.13
N LEU A 123 1.72 2.45 -11.76
CA LEU A 123 1.98 3.20 -12.99
C LEU A 123 0.97 2.86 -14.09
N GLN A 124 0.65 1.57 -14.27
CA GLN A 124 -0.34 1.13 -15.26
C GLN A 124 -1.74 1.67 -14.94
N ARG A 125 -2.16 1.67 -13.68
CA ARG A 125 -3.44 2.28 -13.24
C ARG A 125 -3.50 3.76 -13.60
N GLU A 126 -2.41 4.49 -13.41
CA GLU A 126 -2.32 5.91 -13.73
C GLU A 126 -2.05 6.21 -15.23
N GLY A 127 -1.89 5.17 -16.05
CA GLY A 127 -1.52 5.32 -17.47
C GLY A 127 -0.11 5.88 -17.69
N GLN A 128 0.77 5.81 -16.67
CA GLN A 128 2.14 6.29 -16.71
C GLN A 128 3.08 5.28 -17.37
N LYS A 129 4.01 5.79 -18.18
CA LYS A 129 5.04 4.98 -18.86
C LYS A 129 6.46 5.35 -18.44
N ASP A 130 6.60 6.30 -17.52
CA ASP A 130 7.88 6.80 -17.03
C ASP A 130 8.19 6.21 -15.65
N CYS A 131 9.30 5.49 -15.56
CA CYS A 131 9.79 4.86 -14.32
C CYS A 131 10.31 5.84 -13.26
N THR A 132 10.35 7.13 -13.59
CA THR A 132 10.69 8.20 -12.67
C THR A 132 9.46 8.93 -12.14
N ALA A 133 8.28 8.63 -12.67
CA ALA A 133 7.04 9.27 -12.27
C ALA A 133 6.72 9.00 -10.79
N GLY A 134 6.31 10.05 -10.08
CA GLY A 134 5.58 9.84 -8.84
C GLY A 134 4.21 9.23 -9.11
N VAL A 135 3.60 8.66 -8.09
CA VAL A 135 2.25 8.09 -8.11
C VAL A 135 1.44 8.63 -6.93
N ARG A 136 0.12 8.58 -7.03
CA ARG A 136 -0.79 8.96 -5.94
C ARG A 136 -0.89 7.83 -4.92
N LEU A 137 -0.94 8.18 -3.63
CA LEU A 137 -1.16 7.18 -2.59
C LEU A 137 -2.52 6.51 -2.73
N GLU A 138 -3.56 7.24 -3.13
CA GLU A 138 -4.88 6.69 -3.44
C GLU A 138 -4.81 5.54 -4.47
N ASP A 139 -4.18 5.78 -5.61
CA ASP A 139 -4.03 4.79 -6.68
C ASP A 139 -3.22 3.57 -6.21
N ALA A 140 -2.20 3.79 -5.36
CA ALA A 140 -1.47 2.71 -4.71
C ALA A 140 -2.37 1.88 -3.77
N VAL A 141 -3.14 2.48 -2.87
CA VAL A 141 -4.01 1.71 -1.96
C VAL A 141 -5.10 0.93 -2.70
N HIS A 142 -5.68 1.49 -3.76
CA HIS A 142 -6.60 0.71 -4.60
C HIS A 142 -5.91 -0.45 -5.31
N THR A 143 -4.67 -0.25 -5.79
CA THR A 143 -3.90 -1.30 -6.46
C THR A 143 -3.64 -2.48 -5.54
N VAL A 144 -3.28 -2.27 -4.28
CA VAL A 144 -3.06 -3.39 -3.34
C VAL A 144 -4.33 -4.15 -2.98
N CYS A 145 -5.49 -3.49 -3.05
CA CYS A 145 -6.78 -4.13 -2.81
C CYS A 145 -7.28 -4.94 -4.00
N GLU A 146 -7.15 -4.39 -5.21
CA GLU A 146 -7.71 -4.96 -6.44
C GLU A 146 -6.76 -5.95 -7.12
N VAL A 147 -5.45 -5.72 -7.04
CA VAL A 147 -4.43 -6.56 -7.69
C VAL A 147 -3.65 -7.37 -6.66
N GLY A 148 -3.27 -6.74 -5.55
CA GLY A 148 -2.36 -7.33 -4.56
C GLY A 148 -0.90 -7.20 -4.98
N CYS A 149 -0.04 -8.07 -4.47
CA CYS A 149 1.40 -8.02 -4.75
C CYS A 149 2.01 -9.43 -4.75
N CYS A 150 2.76 -9.76 -5.81
CA CYS A 150 3.42 -11.07 -5.93
C CYS A 150 4.71 -11.14 -5.10
N ASP A 151 5.22 -12.36 -4.92
CA ASP A 151 6.54 -12.57 -4.32
C ASP A 151 7.64 -11.84 -5.09
N ALA A 152 8.58 -11.22 -4.36
CA ALA A 152 9.73 -10.55 -4.96
C ALA A 152 10.64 -11.50 -5.76
N SER A 153 10.51 -12.82 -5.60
CA SER A 153 11.18 -13.81 -6.45
C SER A 153 10.65 -13.84 -7.89
N TYR A 154 9.39 -13.49 -8.13
CA TYR A 154 8.83 -13.37 -9.48
C TYR A 154 9.30 -12.09 -10.17
N TYR A 155 9.37 -11.00 -9.41
CA TYR A 155 9.66 -9.68 -9.95
C TYR A 155 10.65 -8.94 -9.01
N PRO A 156 11.96 -9.18 -9.13
CA PRO A 156 12.95 -8.51 -8.27
C PRO A 156 13.01 -7.01 -8.58
N THR A 157 12.99 -6.15 -7.56
CA THR A 157 13.05 -4.69 -7.77
C THR A 157 14.40 -4.27 -8.35
N ASP A 158 14.38 -3.58 -9.48
CA ASP A 158 15.56 -2.88 -10.00
C ASP A 158 15.56 -1.44 -9.47
N THR A 159 16.59 -1.09 -8.69
CA THR A 159 16.72 0.22 -8.04
C THR A 159 17.54 1.21 -8.86
N ALA A 160 18.09 0.80 -10.02
CA ALA A 160 19.02 1.59 -10.84
C ALA A 160 18.37 2.60 -11.80
N VAL A 161 17.08 2.95 -11.63
CA VAL A 161 16.29 3.91 -12.44
C VAL A 161 15.94 3.44 -13.86
N ILE A 162 16.50 2.34 -14.35
CA ILE A 162 16.23 1.81 -15.70
C ILE A 162 15.51 0.47 -15.56
N GLY A 163 14.30 0.33 -16.11
CA GLY A 163 13.64 -0.97 -16.26
C GLY A 163 12.57 -1.33 -15.23
N CYS A 164 11.79 -0.35 -14.73
CA CYS A 164 10.60 -0.65 -13.91
C CYS A 164 9.44 -1.26 -14.71
N LEU A 165 9.45 -1.14 -16.05
CA LEU A 165 8.45 -1.73 -16.93
C LEU A 165 9.03 -3.02 -17.52
N ARG A 166 8.60 -4.16 -16.99
CA ARG A 166 8.96 -5.49 -17.51
C ARG A 166 7.69 -6.28 -17.81
N PRO A 167 7.76 -7.31 -18.67
CA PRO A 167 6.62 -8.18 -18.92
C PRO A 167 6.06 -8.76 -17.63
N ILE A 168 4.74 -8.72 -17.49
CA ILE A 168 4.02 -9.26 -16.35
C ILE A 168 3.43 -10.60 -16.78
N ALA A 169 4.06 -11.68 -16.32
CA ALA A 169 3.57 -13.02 -16.60
C ALA A 169 2.30 -13.29 -15.79
N ARG A 170 1.42 -14.15 -16.32
CA ARG A 170 0.13 -14.47 -15.71
C ARG A 170 0.28 -15.03 -14.30
N GLU A 171 1.31 -15.83 -14.06
CA GLU A 171 1.62 -16.43 -12.78
C GLU A 171 1.90 -15.37 -11.70
N MET A 172 2.41 -14.20 -12.10
CA MET A 172 2.64 -13.08 -11.18
C MET A 172 1.32 -12.46 -10.72
N LEU A 173 0.34 -12.34 -11.62
CA LEU A 173 -1.00 -11.83 -11.28
C LEU A 173 -1.75 -12.83 -10.41
N GLU A 174 -1.66 -14.12 -10.73
CA GLU A 174 -2.26 -15.20 -9.93
C GLU A 174 -1.63 -15.30 -8.53
N ASP A 175 -0.34 -15.02 -8.40
CA ASP A 175 0.31 -14.93 -7.09
C ASP A 175 -0.06 -13.65 -6.33
N ALA A 176 -0.11 -12.50 -7.03
CA ALA A 176 -0.51 -11.23 -6.44
C ALA A 176 -1.93 -11.26 -5.85
N GLU A 177 -2.86 -11.92 -6.53
CA GLU A 177 -4.25 -12.06 -6.09
C GLU A 177 -4.38 -12.70 -4.71
N LYS A 178 -3.49 -13.63 -4.36
CA LYS A 178 -3.46 -14.30 -3.03
C LYS A 178 -3.03 -13.35 -1.91
N HIS A 179 -2.45 -12.21 -2.24
CA HIS A 179 -1.90 -11.23 -1.33
C HIS A 179 -2.56 -9.86 -1.48
N ARG A 180 -3.81 -9.83 -1.99
CA ARG A 180 -4.64 -8.63 -1.91
C ARG A 180 -4.90 -8.27 -0.45
N LEU A 181 -4.83 -6.98 -0.16
CA LEU A 181 -5.16 -6.46 1.17
C LEU A 181 -6.62 -5.98 1.19
N SER A 182 -7.14 -5.79 2.40
CA SER A 182 -8.50 -5.32 2.61
C SER A 182 -8.70 -3.88 2.17
N CYS A 183 -9.98 -3.46 2.12
CA CYS A 183 -10.39 -2.10 1.79
C CYS A 183 -9.56 -1.03 2.49
N PRO A 184 -9.18 0.07 1.79
CA PRO A 184 -8.60 1.21 2.46
C PRO A 184 -9.69 1.96 3.23
N ILE A 185 -9.31 2.46 4.40
CA ILE A 185 -10.07 3.48 5.13
C ILE A 185 -9.20 4.72 5.15
N LEU A 186 -9.70 5.82 4.58
CA LEU A 186 -9.09 7.13 4.68
C LEU A 186 -9.29 7.65 6.11
N ILE A 187 -8.19 7.97 6.78
CA ILE A 187 -8.18 8.50 8.15
C ILE A 187 -7.68 9.95 8.15
N ALA A 188 -7.96 10.69 9.23
CA ALA A 188 -7.51 12.06 9.36
C ALA A 188 -5.97 12.13 9.39
N THR A 189 -5.40 13.18 8.80
CA THR A 189 -3.94 13.39 8.71
C THR A 189 -3.38 14.08 9.95
N ASP A 190 -4.25 14.64 10.79
CA ASP A 190 -3.95 15.49 11.94
C ASP A 190 -4.59 14.99 13.25
N ASP A 191 -5.04 13.72 13.28
CA ASP A 191 -5.61 13.09 14.48
C ASP A 191 -4.74 11.92 14.99
N PRO A 192 -3.75 12.20 15.87
CA PRO A 192 -2.95 11.16 16.50
C PRO A 192 -3.78 10.14 17.28
N LEU A 193 -4.96 10.50 17.82
CA LEU A 193 -5.80 9.57 18.56
C LEU A 193 -6.35 8.48 17.64
N GLN A 194 -6.79 8.86 16.44
CA GLN A 194 -7.25 7.92 15.41
C GLN A 194 -6.15 6.97 14.96
N TRP A 195 -4.94 7.49 14.73
CA TRP A 195 -3.79 6.65 14.33
C TRP A 195 -3.43 5.64 15.41
N LYS A 196 -3.34 6.10 16.66
CA LYS A 196 -3.06 5.22 17.81
C LYS A 196 -4.12 4.14 17.98
N TYR A 197 -5.39 4.48 17.75
CA TYR A 197 -6.48 3.51 17.77
C TYR A 197 -6.26 2.39 16.75
N HIS A 198 -6.02 2.71 15.48
CA HIS A 198 -5.79 1.68 14.46
C HIS A 198 -4.52 0.87 14.69
N LEU A 199 -3.43 1.51 15.10
CA LEU A 199 -2.20 0.82 15.46
C LEU A 199 -2.42 -0.15 16.62
N SER A 200 -3.22 0.23 17.63
CA SER A 200 -3.58 -0.66 18.75
C SER A 200 -4.39 -1.89 18.34
N LEU A 201 -5.07 -1.83 17.19
CA LEU A 201 -5.76 -2.97 16.57
C LEU A 201 -4.82 -3.83 15.71
N GLY A 202 -3.53 -3.49 15.64
CA GLY A 202 -2.55 -4.18 14.81
C GLY A 202 -2.59 -3.79 13.34
N ARG A 203 -3.15 -2.61 13.01
CA ARG A 203 -3.24 -2.08 11.64
C ARG A 203 -2.18 -1.00 11.41
N PRO A 204 -1.15 -1.27 10.59
CA PRO A 204 -0.24 -0.22 10.17
C PRO A 204 -0.97 0.88 9.39
N VAL A 205 -0.48 2.11 9.52
CA VAL A 205 -0.97 3.25 8.74
C VAL A 205 -0.03 3.48 7.57
N ILE A 206 -0.54 3.48 6.35
CA ILE A 206 0.22 3.93 5.18
C ILE A 206 -0.14 5.37 4.92
N PHE A 207 0.86 6.22 4.73
CA PHE A 207 0.61 7.65 4.61
C PHE A 207 1.64 8.33 3.73
N GLN A 208 1.22 9.48 3.22
CA GLN A 208 2.05 10.40 2.46
C GLN A 208 2.42 11.58 3.36
N MET A 209 3.70 11.93 3.36
CA MET A 209 4.18 13.15 4.00
C MET A 209 5.04 13.96 3.04
N SER A 210 5.08 15.27 3.28
CA SER A 210 6.04 16.17 2.65
C SER A 210 7.34 16.18 3.47
N ILE A 211 8.46 15.75 2.88
CA ILE A 211 9.79 15.78 3.52
C ILE A 211 10.70 16.84 2.90
N ASP A 212 11.66 17.34 3.67
CA ASP A 212 12.68 18.29 3.20
C ASP A 212 14.08 17.65 3.13
N SER A 213 15.06 18.44 2.69
CA SER A 213 16.46 17.99 2.60
C SER A 213 17.07 17.53 3.93
N THR A 214 16.51 17.91 5.09
CA THR A 214 17.04 17.49 6.39
C THR A 214 16.71 16.04 6.71
N PHE A 215 15.74 15.43 6.02
CA PHE A 215 15.40 14.01 6.16
C PHE A 215 16.60 13.09 5.83
N LYS A 216 17.49 13.52 4.91
CA LYS A 216 18.74 12.82 4.59
C LYS A 216 19.72 12.71 5.77
N ARG A 217 19.53 13.51 6.83
CA ARG A 217 20.35 13.40 8.06
C ARG A 217 20.15 12.06 8.77
N GLY A 218 19.10 11.31 8.46
CA GLY A 218 18.93 9.94 8.94
C GLY A 218 20.13 9.04 8.65
N PHE A 219 20.85 9.20 7.52
CA PHE A 219 22.08 8.43 7.24
C PHE A 219 23.22 8.66 8.24
N ARG A 220 23.18 9.74 9.04
CA ARG A 220 24.19 9.99 10.09
C ARG A 220 24.09 9.03 11.27
N THR A 221 23.00 8.27 11.35
CA THR A 221 22.80 7.23 12.37
C THR A 221 23.46 5.91 11.99
N ARG A 222 23.68 5.65 10.70
CA ARG A 222 24.28 4.41 10.16
C ARG A 222 23.49 3.14 10.53
N GLY A 223 22.19 3.27 10.77
CA GLY A 223 21.35 2.15 11.23
C GLY A 223 21.44 1.91 12.74
N GLU A 224 22.36 2.56 13.45
CA GLU A 224 22.73 2.19 14.83
C GLU A 224 21.87 2.85 15.92
N ARG A 225 21.05 3.85 15.57
CA ARG A 225 20.27 4.61 16.55
C ARG A 225 19.07 5.31 15.94
N MET A 226 18.04 5.47 16.75
CA MET A 226 16.83 6.17 16.33
C MET A 226 17.10 7.61 15.85
N PHE A 227 16.58 7.92 14.66
CA PHE A 227 16.51 9.27 14.12
C PHE A 227 15.13 9.86 14.42
N THR A 228 15.08 11.08 14.95
CA THR A 228 13.83 11.84 15.05
C THR A 228 13.85 12.91 13.97
N TRP A 229 12.85 12.90 13.09
CA TRP A 229 12.71 13.94 12.08
C TRP A 229 11.76 15.04 12.58
N ASP A 230 12.37 16.15 13.02
CA ASP A 230 11.68 17.32 13.58
C ASP A 230 12.15 18.61 12.87
N PRO A 231 11.73 18.83 11.62
CA PRO A 231 12.03 20.05 10.88
C PRO A 231 11.16 21.21 11.37
N ALA A 232 11.61 22.45 11.12
CA ALA A 232 10.76 23.61 11.34
C ALA A 232 9.59 23.61 10.36
N ARG A 233 8.36 23.83 10.87
CA ARG A 233 7.16 23.95 10.03
C ARG A 233 7.35 25.05 8.97
N PRO A 234 7.20 24.76 7.68
CA PRO A 234 7.26 25.77 6.63
C PRO A 234 6.05 26.70 6.72
N LEU A 235 6.31 28.00 6.86
CA LEU A 235 5.27 29.05 7.02
C LEU A 235 5.01 29.84 5.72
N THR A 236 5.76 29.57 4.64
CA THR A 236 5.64 30.29 3.36
C THR A 236 5.71 29.32 2.19
N MET A 237 5.08 29.66 1.06
CA MET A 237 5.15 28.85 -0.17
C MET A 237 6.59 28.63 -0.66
N ALA A 238 7.46 29.61 -0.48
CA ALA A 238 8.88 29.48 -0.81
C ALA A 238 9.59 28.43 0.06
N ALA A 239 9.23 28.31 1.34
CA ALA A 239 9.74 27.25 2.20
C ALA A 239 9.23 25.87 1.77
N TRP A 240 7.96 25.78 1.33
CA TRP A 240 7.36 24.55 0.80
C TRP A 240 8.03 24.06 -0.50
N ALA A 241 8.69 24.93 -1.28
CA ALA A 241 9.40 24.52 -2.50
C ALA A 241 10.57 23.55 -2.24
N GLY A 242 11.07 23.50 -1.00
CA GLY A 242 12.08 22.52 -0.59
C GLY A 242 11.52 21.17 -0.13
N PHE A 243 10.20 21.02 -0.16
CA PHE A 243 9.49 19.81 0.27
C PHE A 243 8.98 18.99 -0.91
N THR A 244 8.79 17.70 -0.68
CA THR A 244 8.41 16.72 -1.71
C THR A 244 7.74 15.51 -1.06
N GLY A 245 6.84 14.86 -1.80
CA GLY A 245 6.00 13.79 -1.28
C GLY A 245 6.71 12.46 -1.17
N HIS A 246 6.56 11.81 -0.02
CA HIS A 246 7.11 10.48 0.27
C HIS A 246 6.05 9.59 0.93
N ILE A 247 5.95 8.33 0.48
CA ILE A 247 5.00 7.34 1.01
C ILE A 247 5.74 6.41 1.96
N LEU A 248 5.18 6.23 3.15
CA LEU A 248 5.80 5.53 4.28
C LEU A 248 4.79 4.63 5.00
N ALA A 249 5.29 3.73 5.85
CA ALA A 249 4.48 2.87 6.69
C ALA A 249 4.73 3.17 8.17
N CYS A 250 3.68 3.55 8.90
CA CYS A 250 3.71 3.70 10.35
C CYS A 250 3.44 2.34 11.01
N ALA A 251 4.39 1.89 11.82
CA ALA A 251 4.36 0.59 12.48
C ALA A 251 4.04 0.69 13.97
N GLY A 252 3.91 1.89 14.55
CA GLY A 252 3.69 2.00 15.98
C GLY A 252 3.73 3.44 16.50
N TYR A 253 3.65 3.57 17.81
CA TYR A 253 3.75 4.84 18.52
C TYR A 253 4.24 4.63 19.94
N ASP A 254 4.78 5.71 20.51
CA ASP A 254 5.18 5.78 21.90
C ASP A 254 4.82 7.17 22.47
N ASP A 255 3.94 7.20 23.47
CA ASP A 255 3.49 8.42 24.13
C ASP A 255 4.58 9.06 25.01
N ASP A 256 5.50 8.27 25.57
CA ASP A 256 6.61 8.80 26.36
C ASP A 256 7.56 9.64 25.49
N ASP A 257 7.73 9.24 24.22
CA ASP A 257 8.47 9.99 23.20
C ASP A 257 7.58 10.94 22.37
N SER A 258 6.26 10.91 22.57
CA SER A 258 5.26 11.68 21.79
C SER A 258 5.45 11.56 20.28
N SER A 259 5.72 10.34 19.81
CA SER A 259 6.09 10.08 18.42
C SER A 259 5.49 8.79 17.85
N LEU A 260 5.45 8.73 16.52
CA LEU A 260 5.15 7.54 15.73
C LEU A 260 6.45 6.83 15.35
N LEU A 261 6.43 5.50 15.27
CA LEU A 261 7.50 4.68 14.73
C LEU A 261 7.20 4.37 13.25
N VAL A 262 8.08 4.81 12.34
CA VAL A 262 7.81 4.77 10.91
C VAL A 262 8.93 4.04 10.17
N LEU A 263 8.57 3.10 9.30
CA LEU A 263 9.45 2.41 8.38
C LEU A 263 9.69 3.30 7.15
N ASN A 264 10.97 3.54 6.83
CA ASN A 264 11.41 4.17 5.59
C ASN A 264 11.90 3.11 4.58
N SER A 265 12.12 3.54 3.35
CA SER A 265 12.57 2.72 2.21
C SER A 265 13.94 3.14 1.67
N TRP A 266 14.81 3.65 2.54
CA TRP A 266 16.16 4.15 2.21
C TRP A 266 17.28 3.28 2.83
N GLY A 267 16.98 2.00 3.06
CA GLY A 267 17.91 0.99 3.56
C GLY A 267 18.09 1.00 5.08
N GLN A 268 18.70 -0.09 5.58
CA GLN A 268 18.93 -0.32 7.01
C GLN A 268 19.94 0.66 7.63
N GLU A 269 20.82 1.28 6.83
CA GLU A 269 21.78 2.28 7.33
C GLU A 269 21.15 3.65 7.62
N TRP A 270 19.87 3.84 7.27
CA TRP A 270 19.14 5.06 7.54
C TRP A 270 18.32 4.93 8.82
N GLY A 271 18.43 5.88 9.75
CA GLY A 271 17.71 5.80 11.03
C GLY A 271 18.18 4.62 11.90
N GLU A 272 17.25 3.94 12.57
CA GLU A 272 17.53 2.70 13.31
C GLU A 272 16.98 1.53 12.51
N ASP A 273 17.87 0.77 11.86
CA ASP A 273 17.51 -0.32 10.94
C ASP A 273 16.46 0.09 9.88
N GLY A 274 16.51 1.34 9.41
CA GLY A 274 15.54 1.92 8.46
C GLY A 274 14.31 2.59 9.08
N TYR A 275 14.19 2.60 10.40
CA TYR A 275 13.09 3.24 11.12
C TYR A 275 13.46 4.61 11.68
N PHE A 276 12.45 5.46 11.86
CA PHE A 276 12.58 6.76 12.51
C PHE A 276 11.38 7.10 13.37
N ARG A 277 11.56 8.11 14.22
CA ARG A 277 10.50 8.75 15.00
C ARG A 277 9.96 9.97 14.28
N LEU A 278 8.65 10.01 14.11
CA LEU A 278 7.91 11.17 13.63
C LEU A 278 7.10 11.76 14.80
N PRO A 279 7.46 12.93 15.35
CA PRO A 279 6.70 13.57 16.42
C PRO A 279 5.25 13.86 16.00
N TYR A 280 4.29 13.76 16.94
CA TYR A 280 2.88 14.05 16.64
C TYR A 280 2.67 15.48 16.11
N ALA A 281 3.43 16.45 16.63
CA ALA A 281 3.38 17.83 16.17
C ALA A 281 3.89 18.02 14.72
N VAL A 282 4.73 17.11 14.21
CA VAL A 282 5.18 17.12 12.82
C VAL A 282 4.12 16.49 11.92
N LEU A 283 3.49 15.41 12.38
CA LEU A 283 2.39 14.74 11.67
C LEU A 283 1.30 15.73 11.25
N GLU A 284 0.85 16.59 12.18
CA GLU A 284 -0.24 17.56 11.99
C GLU A 284 -0.12 18.47 10.76
N TRP A 285 1.10 18.72 10.27
CA TRP A 285 1.29 19.58 9.11
C TRP A 285 2.07 18.93 7.96
N ALA A 286 2.86 17.88 8.23
CA ALA A 286 3.66 17.22 7.20
C ALA A 286 2.86 16.14 6.46
N CYS A 287 1.90 15.50 7.13
CA CYS A 287 1.07 14.45 6.51
C CYS A 287 0.00 15.09 5.61
N THR A 288 -0.05 14.62 4.36
CA THR A 288 -1.03 15.10 3.37
C THR A 288 -2.15 14.09 3.12
N GLU A 289 -1.93 12.82 3.44
CA GLU A 289 -2.90 11.74 3.20
C GLU A 289 -2.53 10.49 4.00
N ALA A 290 -3.52 9.76 4.53
CA ALA A 290 -3.28 8.56 5.34
C ALA A 290 -4.41 7.53 5.24
N TYR A 291 -4.02 6.26 5.18
CA TYR A 291 -4.90 5.12 5.07
C TYR A 291 -4.54 4.02 6.06
N VAL A 292 -5.55 3.29 6.50
CA VAL A 292 -5.37 1.95 7.07
C VAL A 292 -5.99 0.93 6.13
N LEU A 293 -5.26 -0.15 5.89
CA LEU A 293 -5.75 -1.31 5.16
C LEU A 293 -6.16 -2.32 6.21
N ALA A 294 -7.39 -2.12 6.69
CA ALA A 294 -7.93 -2.87 7.78
C ALA A 294 -8.44 -4.20 7.26
N ASP A 295 -7.78 -5.30 7.62
CA ASP A 295 -8.47 -6.57 7.87
C ASP A 295 -9.70 -6.16 8.67
N MET A 296 -10.89 -6.29 8.09
CA MET A 296 -12.12 -5.84 8.73
C MET A 296 -12.52 -6.97 9.68
N PRO A 297 -12.17 -6.97 10.98
CA PRO A 297 -12.96 -7.71 11.92
C PRO A 297 -14.36 -7.12 11.80
N ILE A 298 -15.28 -8.02 11.48
CA ILE A 298 -16.73 -7.89 11.48
C ILE A 298 -17.29 -6.86 12.49
N PRO A 299 -16.72 -6.60 13.70
CA PRO A 299 -17.17 -5.53 14.59
C PRO A 299 -17.22 -4.09 14.06
N MET A 300 -16.45 -3.67 13.06
CA MET A 300 -16.62 -2.30 12.51
C MET A 300 -17.80 -2.20 11.53
N LEU A 301 -18.25 -3.35 11.02
CA LEU A 301 -19.53 -3.48 10.31
C LEU A 301 -20.72 -3.31 11.28
N ASP A 302 -20.52 -3.56 12.58
CA ASP A 302 -21.52 -3.34 13.65
C ASP A 302 -21.67 -1.86 14.07
N LEU A 303 -20.71 -1.00 13.69
CA LEU A 303 -20.81 0.46 13.89
C LEU A 303 -21.56 1.17 12.76
N LEU A 304 -21.74 0.49 11.61
CA LEU A 304 -22.85 0.80 10.72
C LEU A 304 -24.11 0.17 11.35
N PRO A 305 -25.30 0.81 11.26
CA PRO A 305 -26.50 0.34 11.95
C PRO A 305 -26.69 -1.17 11.76
N ALA A 306 -26.95 -1.87 12.87
CA ALA A 306 -26.97 -3.33 12.95
C ALA A 306 -27.84 -3.97 11.85
N PRO A 307 -27.41 -5.13 11.31
CA PRO A 307 -28.07 -5.83 10.22
C PRO A 307 -29.25 -6.64 10.75
N ASP A 308 -30.46 -6.09 10.73
CA ASP A 308 -31.65 -6.90 11.06
C ASP A 308 -32.05 -7.91 9.96
N ALA A 309 -31.31 -8.02 8.85
CA ALA A 309 -31.48 -9.12 7.90
C ALA A 309 -30.31 -9.19 6.91
N THR A 310 -29.31 -10.05 7.15
CA THR A 310 -28.57 -10.63 6.02
C THR A 310 -29.61 -11.32 5.15
N LYS A 311 -29.78 -10.83 3.92
CA LYS A 311 -30.79 -11.37 3.02
C LYS A 311 -30.13 -12.41 2.12
N ASP A 312 -30.53 -13.66 2.29
CA ASP A 312 -30.17 -14.70 1.34
C ASP A 312 -30.72 -14.34 -0.04
N LEU A 313 -29.82 -14.32 -1.01
CA LEU A 313 -30.09 -13.97 -2.37
C LEU A 313 -29.93 -15.25 -3.19
N GLU A 314 -31.02 -15.99 -3.32
CA GLU A 314 -31.10 -17.14 -4.20
C GLU A 314 -31.05 -16.68 -5.66
N LEU A 315 -29.86 -16.73 -6.24
CA LEU A 315 -29.70 -16.69 -7.69
C LEU A 315 -29.99 -18.09 -8.22
N GLY A 316 -30.84 -18.19 -9.24
CA GLY A 316 -31.16 -19.46 -9.90
C GLY A 316 -29.96 -20.04 -10.67
N GLY A 317 -30.24 -20.78 -11.74
CA GLY A 317 -29.19 -21.28 -12.63
C GLY A 317 -28.46 -20.17 -13.40
N ASP A 318 -27.53 -20.58 -14.26
CA ASP A 318 -26.68 -19.71 -15.08
C ASP A 318 -27.47 -18.60 -15.79
N GLY A 319 -26.98 -17.35 -15.73
CA GLY A 319 -27.63 -16.15 -16.25
C GLY A 319 -28.75 -15.59 -15.35
N ALA A 320 -28.98 -16.15 -14.16
CA ALA A 320 -29.92 -15.56 -13.20
C ALA A 320 -29.42 -14.20 -12.71
N ARG A 321 -30.31 -13.20 -12.71
CA ARG A 321 -30.02 -11.83 -12.31
C ARG A 321 -31.01 -11.27 -11.30
N THR A 322 -30.54 -10.42 -10.39
CA THR A 322 -31.41 -9.77 -9.40
C THR A 322 -30.90 -8.38 -9.04
N THR A 323 -31.79 -7.52 -8.55
CA THR A 323 -31.44 -6.17 -8.07
C THR A 323 -31.34 -6.15 -6.56
N VAL A 324 -30.24 -5.57 -6.08
CA VAL A 324 -29.94 -5.40 -4.66
C VAL A 324 -29.99 -3.93 -4.25
N LYS A 325 -30.29 -3.69 -2.97
CA LYS A 325 -30.43 -2.36 -2.37
C LYS A 325 -29.19 -1.98 -1.59
N ALA A 326 -28.90 -0.69 -1.56
CA ALA A 326 -27.88 -0.12 -0.69
C ALA A 326 -28.15 -0.39 0.79
N ASP A 327 -27.06 -0.48 1.56
CA ASP A 327 -27.02 -0.68 3.01
C ASP A 327 -27.68 -1.97 3.52
N VAL A 328 -27.94 -2.91 2.61
CA VAL A 328 -28.38 -4.27 2.93
C VAL A 328 -27.22 -5.23 2.69
N MET A 329 -27.01 -6.14 3.62
CA MET A 329 -26.07 -7.24 3.45
C MET A 329 -26.77 -8.40 2.75
N TYR A 330 -26.16 -8.89 1.68
CA TYR A 330 -26.64 -10.02 0.91
C TYR A 330 -25.71 -11.20 1.08
N SER A 331 -26.26 -12.40 1.06
CA SER A 331 -25.52 -13.66 1.00
C SER A 331 -25.85 -14.36 -0.32
N VAL A 332 -24.84 -14.75 -1.09
CA VAL A 332 -24.97 -15.48 -2.37
C VAL A 332 -23.93 -16.59 -2.39
N ASP A 333 -24.37 -17.85 -2.52
CA ASP A 333 -23.51 -19.02 -2.78
C ASP A 333 -22.18 -19.08 -1.98
N GLY A 334 -22.23 -18.66 -0.71
CA GLY A 334 -21.10 -18.77 0.23
C GLY A 334 -20.28 -17.49 0.46
N PHE A 335 -20.53 -16.41 -0.27
CA PHE A 335 -19.96 -15.09 0.03
C PHE A 335 -21.04 -14.09 0.45
N THR A 336 -20.65 -13.05 1.18
CA THR A 336 -21.57 -11.96 1.54
C THR A 336 -21.09 -10.65 0.96
N PHE A 337 -21.99 -9.73 0.66
CA PHE A 337 -21.60 -8.40 0.21
C PHE A 337 -22.60 -7.32 0.65
N ARG A 338 -22.13 -6.08 0.76
CA ARG A 338 -22.92 -4.91 1.13
C ARG A 338 -22.61 -3.76 0.20
N LEU A 339 -23.67 -3.17 -0.36
CA LEU A 339 -23.58 -1.93 -1.12
C LEU A 339 -23.58 -0.73 -0.16
N LEU A 340 -22.68 0.22 -0.34
CA LEU A 340 -22.67 1.46 0.43
C LEU A 340 -23.38 2.57 -0.37
N ASP A 341 -24.42 3.19 0.21
CA ASP A 341 -25.08 4.36 -0.39
C ASP A 341 -24.29 5.65 -0.12
N LYS A 342 -23.03 5.72 -0.54
CA LYS A 342 -22.34 7.01 -0.56
C LYS A 342 -22.76 7.81 -1.80
N ARG A 343 -23.11 9.08 -1.58
CA ARG A 343 -23.28 10.05 -2.67
C ARG A 343 -21.88 10.40 -3.14
N THR A 344 -21.48 9.80 -4.25
CA THR A 344 -20.27 10.18 -4.97
C THR A 344 -20.66 11.07 -6.14
N ASN A 345 -19.90 12.14 -6.36
CA ASN A 345 -20.20 13.10 -7.42
C ASN A 345 -20.00 12.49 -8.81
N ASP A 346 -19.20 11.42 -8.92
CA ASP A 346 -18.76 10.86 -10.20
C ASP A 346 -19.62 9.71 -10.69
N GLY A 347 -20.75 9.43 -10.03
CA GLY A 347 -21.62 8.32 -10.39
C GLY A 347 -20.88 6.99 -10.28
N HIS A 348 -20.67 6.49 -9.07
CA HIS A 348 -20.24 5.11 -8.82
C HIS A 348 -20.80 4.63 -7.49
N VAL A 349 -20.71 3.34 -7.20
CA VAL A 349 -21.16 2.74 -5.93
C VAL A 349 -20.08 1.84 -5.37
N LEU A 350 -19.90 1.84 -4.06
CA LEU A 350 -18.96 0.96 -3.38
C LEU A 350 -19.66 -0.32 -2.92
N VAL A 351 -19.00 -1.46 -3.09
CA VAL A 351 -19.43 -2.75 -2.56
C VAL A 351 -18.36 -3.30 -1.66
N ILE A 352 -18.72 -3.62 -0.43
CA ILE A 352 -17.90 -4.45 0.45
C ILE A 352 -18.25 -5.91 0.16
N ILE A 353 -17.30 -6.74 -0.22
CA ILE A 353 -17.45 -8.17 -0.52
C ILE A 353 -16.63 -8.94 0.52
N ASN A 354 -17.27 -9.89 1.20
CA ASN A 354 -16.65 -10.81 2.14
C ASN A 354 -16.54 -12.18 1.47
N ASP A 355 -15.32 -12.66 1.25
CA ASP A 355 -15.08 -13.92 0.55
C ASP A 355 -15.50 -15.15 1.37
N PRO A 356 -15.89 -16.26 0.71
CA PRO A 356 -16.18 -17.53 1.37
C PRO A 356 -14.92 -18.08 2.04
N GLY A 357 -15.01 -18.38 3.33
CA GLY A 357 -13.91 -18.97 4.10
C GLY A 357 -13.32 -18.08 5.19
N GLY A 358 -13.90 -16.90 5.43
CA GLY A 358 -13.48 -16.00 6.51
C GLY A 358 -12.24 -15.17 6.19
N GLY A 359 -11.93 -14.99 4.91
CA GLY A 359 -10.93 -14.03 4.44
C GLY A 359 -11.43 -12.59 4.51
N ASP A 360 -10.48 -11.65 4.50
CA ASP A 360 -10.73 -10.22 4.67
C ASP A 360 -11.75 -9.63 3.67
N ALA A 361 -12.52 -8.64 4.14
CA ALA A 361 -13.46 -7.90 3.31
C ALA A 361 -12.73 -7.01 2.29
N ARG A 362 -13.26 -6.94 1.06
CA ARG A 362 -12.73 -6.11 -0.04
C ARG A 362 -13.75 -5.07 -0.47
N CYS A 363 -13.34 -3.84 -0.72
CA CYS A 363 -14.22 -2.75 -1.15
C CYS A 363 -13.93 -2.49 -2.61
N VAL A 364 -14.94 -2.68 -3.44
CA VAL A 364 -14.81 -2.56 -4.88
C VAL A 364 -15.72 -1.46 -5.40
N ARG A 365 -15.18 -0.65 -6.31
CA ARG A 365 -15.93 0.39 -7.01
C ARG A 365 -16.70 -0.22 -8.18
N LEU A 366 -18.01 -0.03 -8.22
CA LEU A 366 -18.85 -0.31 -9.38
C LEU A 366 -19.07 0.96 -10.20
N ARG A 367 -18.70 0.90 -11.48
CA ARG A 367 -19.02 1.92 -12.49
C ARG A 367 -20.15 1.43 -13.40
N MET A 368 -20.82 2.36 -14.08
CA MET A 368 -22.11 2.11 -14.74
C MET A 368 -22.03 1.12 -15.92
N ASP A 369 -20.81 0.80 -16.33
CA ASP A 369 -20.42 0.05 -17.51
C ASP A 369 -19.30 -0.98 -17.24
N GLN A 370 -18.81 -1.06 -16.00
CA GLN A 370 -17.72 -1.96 -15.60
C GLN A 370 -18.20 -2.88 -14.48
N PRO A 371 -18.66 -4.11 -14.83
CA PRO A 371 -19.03 -5.09 -13.82
C PRO A 371 -17.80 -5.55 -13.03
N VAL A 372 -17.98 -5.79 -11.74
CA VAL A 372 -16.97 -6.42 -10.89
C VAL A 372 -17.25 -7.91 -10.81
N MET A 373 -16.23 -8.71 -11.07
CA MET A 373 -16.32 -10.16 -11.04
C MET A 373 -15.89 -10.71 -9.68
N VAL A 374 -16.69 -11.62 -9.12
CA VAL A 374 -16.42 -12.32 -7.86
C VAL A 374 -16.41 -13.82 -8.13
N HIS A 375 -15.36 -14.52 -7.71
CA HIS A 375 -15.20 -15.95 -7.95
C HIS A 375 -15.30 -16.74 -6.66
N VAL A 376 -16.26 -17.67 -6.60
CA VAL A 376 -16.58 -18.40 -5.37
C VAL A 376 -16.95 -19.84 -5.72
N GLY A 377 -16.21 -20.80 -5.15
CA GLY A 377 -16.57 -22.22 -5.26
C GLY A 377 -16.67 -22.76 -6.69
N GLY A 378 -15.98 -22.12 -7.66
CA GLY A 378 -16.04 -22.47 -9.09
C GLY A 378 -17.13 -21.74 -9.89
N ALA A 379 -17.98 -20.95 -9.25
CA ALA A 379 -18.95 -20.06 -9.88
C ALA A 379 -18.41 -18.63 -9.98
N GLU A 380 -18.90 -17.87 -10.96
CA GLU A 380 -18.53 -16.49 -11.23
C GLU A 380 -19.75 -15.57 -11.10
N PHE A 381 -19.61 -14.46 -10.38
CA PHE A 381 -20.68 -13.49 -10.15
C PHE A 381 -20.28 -12.13 -10.70
N ALA A 382 -21.13 -11.53 -11.53
CA ALA A 382 -20.97 -10.17 -12.02
C ALA A 382 -21.84 -9.22 -11.19
N LEU A 383 -21.22 -8.24 -10.54
CA LEU A 383 -21.91 -7.11 -9.91
C LEU A 383 -21.87 -5.92 -10.86
N THR A 384 -23.01 -5.47 -11.36
CA THR A 384 -23.12 -4.35 -12.32
C THR A 384 -23.93 -3.22 -11.72
N TRP A 385 -23.39 -2.01 -11.69
CA TRP A 385 -24.17 -0.85 -11.26
C TRP A 385 -24.93 -0.22 -12.44
N GLU A 386 -26.25 -0.04 -12.32
CA GLU A 386 -27.10 0.52 -13.37
C GLU A 386 -27.57 1.95 -13.05
N GLY A 387 -26.91 2.63 -12.11
CA GLY A 387 -27.30 3.96 -11.70
C GLY A 387 -28.19 4.03 -10.47
N ARG A 388 -28.90 5.14 -10.32
CA ARG A 388 -29.82 5.39 -9.20
C ARG A 388 -31.25 5.37 -9.70
N THR A 389 -32.15 4.78 -8.91
CA THR A 389 -33.58 4.76 -9.23
C THR A 389 -34.14 6.19 -9.34
N LEU A 390 -35.04 6.44 -10.30
CA LEU A 390 -35.56 7.79 -10.59
C LEU A 390 -36.24 8.45 -9.39
N ILE A 391 -36.97 7.67 -8.59
CA ILE A 391 -37.83 8.18 -7.50
C ILE A 391 -37.07 8.24 -6.18
N THR A 392 -36.45 7.13 -5.75
CA THR A 392 -35.82 7.06 -4.42
C THR A 392 -34.36 7.52 -4.44
N ARG A 393 -33.78 7.74 -5.63
CA ARG A 393 -32.37 8.05 -5.84
C ARG A 393 -31.41 7.03 -5.24
N ARG A 394 -31.86 5.85 -4.80
CA ARG A 394 -31.01 4.76 -4.29
C ARG A 394 -30.27 4.07 -5.43
N PRO A 395 -29.02 3.60 -5.21
CA PRO A 395 -28.28 2.86 -6.21
C PRO A 395 -28.95 1.53 -6.53
N LYS A 396 -28.88 1.15 -7.81
CA LYS A 396 -29.39 -0.09 -8.38
C LYS A 396 -28.19 -0.89 -8.86
N VAL A 397 -27.94 -2.03 -8.23
CA VAL A 397 -26.89 -2.96 -8.66
C VAL A 397 -27.54 -4.29 -9.02
N ILE A 398 -27.14 -4.84 -10.16
CA ILE A 398 -27.49 -6.17 -10.62
C ILE A 398 -26.40 -7.14 -10.16
N VAL A 399 -26.81 -8.25 -9.57
CA VAL A 399 -25.94 -9.42 -9.39
C VAL A 399 -26.38 -10.50 -10.36
N GLU A 400 -25.44 -11.04 -11.13
CA GLU A 400 -25.68 -12.07 -12.14
C GLU A 400 -24.69 -13.23 -11.98
N LYS A 401 -25.14 -14.47 -12.11
CA LYS A 401 -24.33 -15.68 -11.95
C LYS A 401 -23.97 -16.30 -13.31
N ASP A 402 -22.71 -16.68 -13.50
CA ASP A 402 -22.18 -17.50 -14.60
C ASP A 402 -22.60 -17.01 -16.01
N ARG A 403 -22.20 -15.79 -16.39
CA ARG A 403 -22.54 -15.21 -17.71
C ARG A 403 -21.85 -15.99 -18.83
N ALA A 404 -22.62 -16.67 -19.69
CA ALA A 404 -22.08 -17.54 -20.74
C ALA A 404 -21.17 -16.83 -21.77
N ASP A 405 -21.45 -15.56 -22.06
CA ASP A 405 -20.60 -14.72 -22.92
C ASP A 405 -19.36 -14.18 -22.21
N HIS A 406 -19.30 -14.18 -20.87
CA HIS A 406 -18.10 -13.84 -20.10
C HIS A 406 -17.21 -15.03 -19.80
N LEU A 407 -17.76 -16.23 -19.59
CA LEU A 407 -16.98 -17.47 -19.65
C LEU A 407 -16.32 -17.62 -21.02
N ALA A 408 -17.08 -17.38 -22.09
CA ALA A 408 -16.56 -17.37 -23.47
C ALA A 408 -15.63 -16.18 -23.74
N PHE A 409 -15.90 -14.97 -23.20
CA PHE A 409 -14.99 -13.83 -23.30
C PHE A 409 -13.73 -14.05 -22.48
N ARG A 410 -13.75 -14.73 -21.33
CA ARG A 410 -12.55 -15.03 -20.52
C ARG A 410 -11.69 -16.05 -21.23
N GLU A 411 -12.28 -17.10 -21.78
CA GLU A 411 -11.58 -18.01 -22.69
C GLU A 411 -11.04 -17.23 -23.90
N ALA A 412 -11.82 -16.35 -24.52
CA ALA A 412 -11.41 -15.58 -25.70
C ALA A 412 -10.46 -14.41 -25.40
N TYR A 413 -10.47 -13.80 -24.22
CA TYR A 413 -9.65 -12.68 -23.76
C TYR A 413 -8.32 -13.18 -23.24
N LEU A 414 -8.30 -14.34 -22.57
CA LEU A 414 -7.07 -15.11 -22.38
C LEU A 414 -6.48 -15.56 -23.72
N THR A 415 -7.29 -15.70 -24.77
CA THR A 415 -6.83 -16.00 -26.14
C THR A 415 -6.51 -14.74 -26.98
N LYS A 416 -6.94 -13.54 -26.57
CA LYS A 416 -6.82 -12.26 -27.31
C LYS A 416 -5.93 -11.21 -26.66
N ALA A 417 -5.67 -11.27 -25.36
CA ALA A 417 -4.52 -10.59 -24.77
C ALA A 417 -3.30 -11.17 -25.49
N ASP A 418 -2.47 -10.35 -26.15
CA ASP A 418 -1.41 -10.77 -27.07
C ASP A 418 -0.46 -11.77 -26.39
N LEU A 419 -0.84 -13.04 -26.46
CA LEU A 419 -0.04 -14.16 -26.02
C LEU A 419 0.96 -14.38 -27.13
N ASN A 420 2.25 -14.20 -26.84
CA ASN A 420 3.26 -14.79 -27.72
C ASN A 420 3.10 -16.32 -27.75
N ASP A 421 3.82 -17.00 -28.65
CA ASP A 421 3.75 -18.45 -28.83
C ASP A 421 4.01 -19.29 -27.54
N ASN A 422 4.44 -18.65 -26.45
CA ASN A 422 4.68 -19.25 -25.15
C ASN A 422 3.61 -18.92 -24.08
N GLY A 423 2.54 -18.20 -24.43
CA GLY A 423 1.45 -17.87 -23.48
C GLY A 423 1.73 -16.67 -22.57
N VAL A 424 2.62 -15.76 -22.96
CA VAL A 424 2.94 -14.53 -22.20
C VAL A 424 2.25 -13.33 -22.85
N ILE A 425 1.52 -12.55 -22.05
CA ILE A 425 0.88 -11.29 -22.46
C ILE A 425 1.98 -10.24 -22.71
N ASP A 426 2.15 -9.80 -23.95
CA ASP A 426 2.96 -8.62 -24.24
C ASP A 426 2.13 -7.33 -24.03
N GLY A 427 2.74 -6.36 -23.36
CA GLY A 427 2.07 -5.16 -22.86
C GLY A 427 2.16 -4.00 -23.84
N HIS A 428 1.50 -4.10 -25.00
CA HIS A 428 1.34 -2.97 -25.91
C HIS A 428 0.27 -1.96 -25.48
#